data_AF-S5V8N4-F1
#
_entry.id   AF-S5V8N4-F1
#
_cell.length_a   1.000
_cell.length_b   1.000
_cell.length_c   1.000
_cell.angle_alpha   90.00
_cell.angle_beta   90.00
_cell.angle_gamma   90.00
#
_symmetry.space_group_name_H-M   'P 1'
#
loop_
_entity.id
_entity.type
_entity.pdbx_description
1 polymer ?
#
loop_
_entity_poly.entity_id
_entity_poly.type
_entity_poly.pdbx_seq_one_letter_code
_entity_poly.pdbx_strand_id
1 'polypeptide(L)'
;MTAVAAVAAAAMGAVALPASAADHHPGRAHAAVYISGVQYDSPGRDDRSNWSLNKEWVDITNSTRRPVNLEGWTLADEDGHSYTFRHVRLDGRSTVRVHTGIGRDTRTDLFQDRRAYVWNNDYDTATLRNDRGRLVDDVSWGHHRGHRH
;
A
#
# COMPACT_ATOMS: atom_id res chain seq x y z
N MET A 1 -1.75 58.99 -43.47
CA MET A 1 -2.01 58.06 -42.35
C MET A 1 -2.00 56.66 -42.96
N THR A 2 -0.88 55.91 -42.95
CA THR A 2 -0.51 54.89 -41.94
C THR A 2 -1.64 53.85 -41.76
N ALA A 3 -1.50 52.53 -41.87
CA ALA A 3 -0.37 51.61 -42.03
C ALA A 3 -0.92 50.22 -42.47
N VAL A 4 -0.03 49.37 -43.00
CA VAL A 4 -0.24 47.94 -43.30
C VAL A 4 -0.09 47.12 -42.01
N ALA A 5 -0.95 46.11 -41.78
CA ALA A 5 -0.70 44.90 -40.98
C ALA A 5 -1.97 44.03 -40.95
N ALA A 6 -1.98 42.71 -40.81
CA ALA A 6 -1.10 41.59 -41.09
C ALA A 6 -2.00 40.34 -40.85
N VAL A 7 -1.83 39.28 -41.64
CA VAL A 7 -2.59 38.02 -41.52
C VAL A 7 -2.15 37.28 -40.25
N ALA A 8 -3.09 36.79 -39.43
CA ALA A 8 -2.81 35.83 -38.36
C ALA A 8 -3.59 34.54 -38.60
N ALA A 9 -2.91 33.54 -39.16
CA ALA A 9 -3.39 32.16 -39.22
C ALA A 9 -3.12 31.48 -37.88
N ALA A 10 -4.17 31.02 -37.20
CA ALA A 10 -4.05 30.24 -35.96
C ALA A 10 -3.78 28.76 -36.32
N ALA A 11 -2.56 28.29 -36.11
CA ALA A 11 -2.23 26.86 -36.19
C ALA A 11 -2.67 26.15 -34.90
N MET A 12 -3.61 25.22 -35.00
CA MET A 12 -3.93 24.30 -33.90
C MET A 12 -2.81 23.25 -33.80
N GLY A 13 -2.01 23.31 -32.74
CA GLY A 13 -1.01 22.29 -32.43
C GLY A 13 -1.68 21.05 -31.85
N ALA A 14 -1.69 19.94 -32.59
CA ALA A 14 -2.02 18.63 -32.06
C ALA A 14 -0.79 18.05 -31.34
N VAL A 15 -0.86 17.90 -30.01
CA VAL A 15 0.17 17.18 -29.26
C VAL A 15 -0.15 15.70 -29.34
N ALA A 16 0.65 14.95 -30.11
CA ALA A 16 0.64 13.49 -30.05
C ALA A 16 1.36 13.03 -28.78
N LEU A 17 0.65 12.39 -27.86
CA LEU A 17 1.24 11.77 -26.68
C LEU A 17 1.90 10.42 -27.07
N PRO A 18 3.06 10.04 -26.49
CA PRO A 18 3.65 8.74 -26.74
C PRO A 18 2.79 7.63 -26.14
N ALA A 19 2.40 6.66 -26.97
CA ALA A 19 1.84 5.39 -26.55
C ALA A 19 2.92 4.59 -25.80
N SER A 20 2.89 4.64 -24.47
CA SER A 20 3.72 3.74 -23.67
C SER A 20 2.99 2.41 -23.57
N ALA A 21 3.34 1.48 -24.45
CA ALA A 21 3.12 0.06 -24.24
C ALA A 21 4.01 -0.36 -23.07
N ALA A 22 3.40 -0.49 -21.90
CA ALA A 22 3.95 -1.27 -20.80
C ALA A 22 2.98 -2.42 -20.61
N ASP A 23 3.46 -3.64 -20.87
CA ASP A 23 2.77 -4.88 -20.54
C ASP A 23 2.34 -4.84 -19.08
N HIS A 24 1.07 -4.49 -18.86
CA HIS A 24 0.45 -4.51 -17.57
C HIS A 24 -0.16 -5.89 -17.42
N HIS A 25 0.34 -6.65 -16.45
CA HIS A 25 -0.35 -7.84 -15.97
C HIS A 25 -1.81 -7.42 -15.65
N PRO A 26 -2.82 -8.06 -16.25
CA PRO A 26 -4.20 -7.65 -16.05
C PRO A 26 -4.64 -8.11 -14.66
N GLY A 27 -4.54 -7.21 -13.68
CA GLY A 27 -4.98 -7.48 -12.32
C GLY A 27 -4.62 -6.35 -11.37
N ARG A 28 -5.50 -5.35 -11.27
CA ARG A 28 -5.43 -4.15 -10.40
C ARG A 28 -4.27 -3.20 -10.76
N ALA A 29 -4.62 -2.02 -11.29
CA ALA A 29 -3.68 -0.90 -11.30
C ALA A 29 -3.41 -0.50 -9.85
N HIS A 30 -2.32 -1.00 -9.27
CA HIS A 30 -1.97 -0.70 -7.88
C HIS A 30 -1.67 0.78 -7.71
N ALA A 31 -2.06 1.33 -6.56
CA ALA A 31 -1.57 2.64 -6.14
C ALA A 31 -0.03 2.64 -6.07
N ALA A 32 0.56 3.84 -6.12
CA ALA A 32 2.01 4.01 -6.02
C ALA A 32 2.63 3.29 -4.81
N VAL A 33 1.88 3.28 -3.70
CA VAL A 33 2.13 2.48 -2.50
C VAL A 33 0.93 1.57 -2.31
N TYR A 34 1.13 0.29 -2.02
CA TYR A 34 0.06 -0.70 -1.94
C TYR A 34 0.42 -1.85 -0.98
N ILE A 35 -0.58 -2.62 -0.58
CA ILE A 35 -0.39 -3.82 0.23
C ILE A 35 0.03 -4.96 -0.69
N SER A 36 1.25 -5.46 -0.53
CA SER A 36 1.83 -6.47 -1.41
C SER A 36 1.76 -7.90 -0.86
N GLY A 37 1.46 -8.05 0.43
CA GLY A 37 1.33 -9.36 1.07
C GLY A 37 0.77 -9.25 2.47
N VAL A 38 0.06 -10.29 2.90
CA VAL A 38 -0.49 -10.42 4.25
C VAL A 38 -0.24 -11.85 4.71
N GLN A 39 0.27 -12.01 5.93
CA GLN A 39 0.29 -13.28 6.65
C GLN A 39 -0.50 -13.07 7.94
N TYR A 40 -1.70 -13.64 7.98
CA TYR A 40 -2.60 -13.60 9.13
C TYR A 40 -2.49 -14.88 9.98
N ASP A 41 -2.40 -16.04 9.32
CA ASP A 41 -2.24 -17.32 10.00
C ASP A 41 -0.77 -17.52 10.41
N SER A 42 -0.51 -17.40 11.71
CA SER A 42 0.82 -17.56 12.29
C SER A 42 1.22 -19.04 12.31
N PRO A 43 2.25 -19.47 11.55
CA PRO A 43 2.63 -20.88 11.50
C PRO A 43 3.15 -21.37 12.85
N GLY A 44 2.50 -22.39 13.41
CA GLY A 44 2.88 -23.00 14.68
C GLY A 44 1.68 -23.13 15.61
N ARG A 45 1.94 -23.23 16.92
CA ARG A 45 0.87 -23.14 17.92
C ARG A 45 0.59 -21.66 18.18
N ASP A 46 -0.68 -21.28 18.19
CA ASP A 46 -1.12 -19.97 18.66
C ASP A 46 -1.01 -19.88 20.17
N ASP A 47 0.18 -19.49 20.64
CA ASP A 47 0.51 -19.33 22.05
C ASP A 47 0.59 -17.86 22.48
N ARG A 48 0.30 -16.91 21.58
CA ARG A 48 0.46 -15.47 21.77
C ARG A 48 1.88 -15.06 22.19
N SER A 49 2.87 -15.92 21.95
CA SER A 49 4.25 -15.56 22.12
C SER A 49 4.61 -14.44 21.16
N ASN A 50 5.61 -13.63 21.53
CA ASN A 50 6.13 -12.61 20.64
C ASN A 50 6.61 -13.19 19.30
N TRP A 51 7.10 -14.44 19.32
CA TRP A 51 7.51 -15.15 18.12
C TRP A 51 6.33 -15.41 17.19
N SER A 52 5.21 -15.91 17.73
CA SER A 52 3.98 -16.13 16.94
C SER A 52 3.38 -14.81 16.45
N LEU A 53 3.32 -13.77 17.29
CA LEU A 53 2.83 -12.45 16.88
C LEU A 53 3.69 -11.80 15.77
N ASN A 54 5.00 -12.05 15.75
CA ASN A 54 5.88 -11.54 14.69
C ASN A 54 5.78 -12.34 13.38
N LYS A 55 5.05 -13.46 13.36
CA LYS A 55 4.70 -14.14 12.11
C LYS A 55 3.40 -13.64 11.49
N GLU A 56 2.63 -12.86 12.25
CA GLU A 56 1.53 -12.05 11.73
C GLU A 56 2.10 -10.75 11.16
N TRP A 57 1.92 -10.50 9.86
CA TRP A 57 2.48 -9.32 9.22
C TRP A 57 1.76 -8.86 7.96
N VAL A 58 1.96 -7.60 7.61
CA VAL A 58 1.54 -6.98 6.34
C VAL A 58 2.74 -6.33 5.65
N ASP A 59 2.92 -6.62 4.38
CA ASP A 59 3.95 -5.98 3.53
C ASP A 59 3.35 -4.79 2.77
N ILE A 60 4.03 -3.65 2.87
CA ILE A 60 3.70 -2.41 2.16
C ILE A 60 4.80 -2.10 1.16
N THR A 61 4.46 -2.04 -0.13
CA THR A 61 5.42 -1.83 -1.22
C THR A 61 5.21 -0.50 -1.92
N ASN A 62 6.32 0.20 -2.20
CA ASN A 62 6.34 1.37 -3.08
C ASN A 62 6.82 0.95 -4.48
N SER A 63 5.90 0.88 -5.43
CA SER A 63 6.22 0.53 -6.83
C SER A 63 6.89 1.67 -7.60
N THR A 64 6.95 2.88 -7.05
CA THR A 64 7.57 4.01 -7.75
C THR A 64 9.09 4.00 -7.61
N ARG A 65 9.78 4.88 -8.35
CA ARG A 65 11.23 5.07 -8.21
C ARG A 65 11.60 6.10 -7.13
N ARG A 66 10.62 6.80 -6.57
CA ARG A 66 10.86 7.89 -5.61
C ARG A 66 10.46 7.44 -4.21
N PRO A 67 11.19 7.88 -3.17
CA PRO A 67 10.78 7.58 -1.81
C PRO A 67 9.46 8.30 -1.45
N VAL A 68 8.64 7.66 -0.63
CA VAL A 68 7.38 8.18 -0.11
C VAL A 68 7.47 8.33 1.41
N ASN A 69 7.03 9.47 1.94
CA ASN A 69 6.88 9.63 3.40
C ASN A 69 5.55 9.01 3.82
N LEU A 70 5.62 8.04 4.74
CA LEU A 70 4.45 7.38 5.31
C LEU A 70 4.03 8.00 6.64
N GLU A 71 4.70 9.03 7.14
CA GLU A 71 4.30 9.74 8.36
C GLU A 71 2.81 10.10 8.36
N GLY A 72 2.09 9.68 9.41
CA GLY A 72 0.66 9.88 9.58
C GLY A 72 -0.24 8.90 8.82
N TRP A 73 0.32 8.02 7.98
CA TRP A 73 -0.44 6.95 7.35
C TRP A 73 -0.89 5.93 8.38
N THR A 74 -1.95 5.20 8.07
CA THR A 74 -2.49 4.17 8.95
C THR A 74 -2.69 2.85 8.23
N LEU A 75 -2.32 1.76 8.90
CA LEU A 75 -2.69 0.40 8.56
C LEU A 75 -3.71 -0.09 9.61
N ALA A 76 -4.87 -0.59 9.20
CA ALA A 76 -5.91 -1.03 10.14
C ALA A 76 -6.60 -2.31 9.65
N ASP A 77 -7.11 -3.10 10.58
CA ASP A 77 -8.05 -4.20 10.34
C ASP A 77 -9.50 -3.70 10.31
N GLU A 78 -10.45 -4.62 10.09
CA GLU A 78 -11.88 -4.32 10.08
C GLU A 78 -12.43 -4.01 11.49
N ASP A 79 -11.82 -4.56 12.55
CA ASP A 79 -12.23 -4.39 13.95
C ASP A 79 -11.74 -3.06 14.59
N GLY A 80 -10.90 -2.30 13.88
CA GLY A 80 -10.45 -0.96 14.28
C GLY A 80 -9.10 -0.91 15.01
N HIS A 81 -8.35 -2.00 15.05
CA HIS A 81 -6.95 -2.00 15.44
C HIS A 81 -6.12 -1.26 14.40
N SER A 82 -5.65 -0.07 14.74
CA SER A 82 -4.83 0.76 13.84
C SER A 82 -3.37 0.85 14.27
N TYR A 83 -2.47 0.81 13.30
CA TYR A 83 -1.06 1.18 13.40
C TYR A 83 -0.81 2.47 12.62
N THR A 84 -0.20 3.45 13.26
CA THR A 84 0.18 4.73 12.62
C THR A 84 1.67 4.78 12.36
N PHE A 85 2.04 4.97 11.10
CA PHE A 85 3.43 5.18 10.70
C PHE A 85 3.91 6.54 11.20
N ARG A 86 4.98 6.57 12.02
CA ARG A 86 5.48 7.82 12.63
C ARG A 86 6.60 8.47 11.82
N HIS A 87 7.76 7.84 11.75
CA HIS A 87 8.94 8.39 11.08
C HIS A 87 9.45 7.47 9.97
N VAL A 88 8.51 6.99 9.14
CA VAL A 88 8.79 5.96 8.13
C VAL A 88 8.85 6.60 6.75
N ARG A 89 9.99 6.42 6.09
CA ARG A 89 10.18 6.76 4.69
C ARG A 89 10.41 5.49 3.89
N LEU A 90 9.49 5.18 2.99
CA LEU A 90 9.56 3.99 2.16
C LEU A 90 10.24 4.33 0.83
N ASP A 91 11.44 3.80 0.64
CA ASP A 91 12.22 4.02 -0.56
C ASP A 91 11.51 3.50 -1.82
N GLY A 92 11.90 4.04 -2.98
CA GLY A 92 11.37 3.57 -4.25
C GLY A 92 11.76 2.11 -4.49
N ARG A 93 10.84 1.31 -5.04
CA ARG A 93 11.04 -0.12 -5.31
C ARG A 93 11.38 -0.93 -4.06
N SER A 94 10.97 -0.47 -2.89
CA SER A 94 11.21 -1.13 -1.61
C SER A 94 9.91 -1.54 -0.93
N THR A 95 10.05 -2.46 0.01
CA THR A 95 8.97 -3.02 0.82
C THR A 95 9.35 -2.87 2.28
N VAL A 96 8.37 -2.52 3.11
CA VAL A 96 8.47 -2.59 4.57
C VAL A 96 7.43 -3.57 5.09
N ARG A 97 7.84 -4.44 6.00
CA ARG A 97 7.01 -5.41 6.68
C ARG A 97 6.58 -4.87 8.03
N VAL A 98 5.29 -4.86 8.30
CA VAL A 98 4.72 -4.46 9.60
C VAL A 98 4.29 -5.72 10.34
N HIS A 99 5.04 -6.08 11.38
CA HIS A 99 4.75 -7.21 12.27
C HIS A 99 3.81 -6.79 13.39
N THR A 100 2.92 -7.68 13.82
CA THR A 100 1.99 -7.38 14.91
C THR A 100 2.66 -7.34 16.29
N GLY A 101 3.64 -8.22 16.52
CA GLY A 101 4.31 -8.33 17.81
C GLY A 101 5.25 -7.16 18.16
N ILE A 102 6.12 -7.43 19.13
CA ILE A 102 7.11 -6.49 19.65
C ILE A 102 8.46 -6.79 18.99
N GLY A 103 9.16 -5.73 18.60
CA GLY A 103 10.49 -5.83 18.03
C GLY A 103 11.16 -4.47 17.98
N ARG A 104 12.30 -4.42 17.30
CA ARG A 104 13.02 -3.17 17.07
C ARG A 104 12.85 -2.78 15.62
N ASP A 105 12.27 -1.60 15.39
CA ASP A 105 12.12 -1.06 14.05
C ASP A 105 13.46 -0.97 13.31
N THR A 106 13.42 -1.39 12.05
CA THR A 106 14.51 -1.28 11.07
C THR A 106 14.00 -0.54 9.84
N ARG A 107 14.78 -0.52 8.76
CA ARG A 107 14.34 0.03 7.47
C ARG A 107 13.31 -0.85 6.76
N THR A 108 13.30 -2.14 7.07
CA THR A 108 12.51 -3.16 6.37
C THR A 108 11.46 -3.80 7.26
N ASP A 109 11.58 -3.67 8.58
CA ASP A 109 10.73 -4.34 9.55
C ASP A 109 10.27 -3.32 10.59
N LEU A 110 8.97 -3.22 10.76
CA LEU A 110 8.30 -2.36 11.74
C LEU A 110 7.45 -3.23 12.65
N PHE A 111 7.24 -2.78 13.88
CA PHE A 111 6.50 -3.53 14.88
C PHE A 111 5.34 -2.69 15.42
N GLN A 112 4.15 -3.31 15.53
CA GLN A 112 2.99 -2.64 16.13
C GLN A 112 3.07 -2.59 17.67
N ASP A 113 4.02 -3.30 18.26
CA ASP A 113 4.23 -3.43 19.71
C ASP A 113 3.00 -4.00 20.45
N ARG A 114 2.24 -4.86 19.78
CA ARG A 114 1.05 -5.50 20.37
C ARG A 114 1.40 -6.82 21.02
N ARG A 115 0.52 -7.23 21.94
CA ARG A 115 0.57 -8.50 22.69
C ARG A 115 -0.61 -9.43 22.35
N ALA A 116 -1.36 -9.07 21.32
CA ALA A 116 -2.52 -9.79 20.81
C ALA A 116 -2.48 -9.74 19.28
N TYR A 117 -3.01 -10.78 18.65
CA TYR A 117 -3.23 -10.87 17.21
C TYR A 117 -4.13 -9.72 16.73
N VAL A 118 -3.88 -9.24 15.52
CA VAL A 118 -4.68 -8.18 14.88
C VAL A 118 -5.44 -8.77 13.69
N TRP A 119 -4.79 -9.64 12.93
CA TRP A 119 -5.32 -10.13 11.66
C TRP A 119 -6.12 -11.41 11.90
N ASN A 120 -7.43 -11.38 11.64
CA ASN A 120 -8.29 -12.52 11.90
C ASN A 120 -8.07 -13.67 10.90
N ASN A 121 -7.96 -14.90 11.38
CA ASN A 121 -7.70 -16.09 10.57
C ASN A 121 -8.85 -16.48 9.63
N ASP A 122 -10.10 -16.22 10.03
CA ASP A 122 -11.28 -16.68 9.28
C ASP A 122 -11.62 -15.75 8.12
N TYR A 123 -11.65 -14.44 8.37
CA TYR A 123 -11.83 -13.36 7.39
C TYR A 123 -11.40 -12.04 8.03
N ASP A 124 -10.89 -11.13 7.22
CA ASP A 124 -10.54 -9.76 7.64
C ASP A 124 -10.27 -8.89 6.41
N THR A 125 -10.04 -7.60 6.63
CA THR A 125 -9.61 -6.62 5.64
C THR A 125 -8.49 -5.73 6.19
N ALA A 126 -7.27 -5.88 5.64
CA ALA A 126 -6.19 -4.94 5.87
C ALA A 126 -6.40 -3.67 5.03
N THR A 127 -6.51 -2.52 5.68
CA THR A 127 -6.79 -1.22 5.04
C THR A 127 -5.63 -0.25 5.24
N LEU A 128 -5.06 0.26 4.14
CA LEU A 128 -4.03 1.29 4.14
C LEU A 128 -4.63 2.66 3.77
N ARG A 129 -4.42 3.65 4.64
CA ARG A 129 -4.83 5.05 4.39
C ARG A 129 -3.65 5.99 4.53
N ASN A 130 -3.68 7.08 3.77
CA ASN A 130 -2.68 8.13 3.87
C ASN A 130 -2.90 9.07 5.06
N ASP A 131 -1.99 10.03 5.23
CA ASP A 131 -1.99 11.10 6.24
C ASP A 131 -3.26 11.97 6.28
N ARG A 132 -4.10 11.91 5.23
CA ARG A 132 -5.39 12.61 5.13
C ARG A 132 -6.59 11.67 5.29
N GLY A 133 -6.35 10.43 5.71
CA GLY A 133 -7.37 9.40 5.88
C GLY A 133 -7.96 8.86 4.57
N ARG A 134 -7.37 9.18 3.41
CA ARG A 134 -7.83 8.65 2.11
C ARG A 134 -7.36 7.22 1.94
N LEU A 135 -8.26 6.36 1.46
CA LEU A 135 -7.93 4.98 1.09
C LEU A 135 -6.84 4.96 0.03
N VAL A 136 -5.80 4.18 0.29
CA VAL A 136 -4.69 3.94 -0.63
C VAL A 136 -4.82 2.54 -1.23
N ASP A 137 -5.03 1.53 -0.39
CA ASP A 137 -5.27 0.15 -0.81
C ASP A 137 -5.96 -0.64 0.31
N ASP A 138 -6.58 -1.76 -0.06
CA ASP A 138 -7.22 -2.72 0.84
C ASP A 138 -7.05 -4.15 0.31
N VAL A 139 -6.88 -5.10 1.22
CA VAL A 139 -6.82 -6.53 0.91
C VAL A 139 -7.66 -7.30 1.92
N SER A 140 -8.68 -8.00 1.42
CA SER A 140 -9.52 -8.90 2.22
C SER A 140 -9.21 -10.37 1.93
N TRP A 141 -9.38 -11.23 2.93
CA TRP A 141 -9.26 -12.68 2.80
C TRP A 141 -10.42 -13.39 3.50
N GLY A 142 -10.45 -14.74 3.41
CA GLY A 142 -11.46 -15.54 4.13
C GLY A 142 -12.86 -15.56 3.51
N HIS A 143 -13.20 -14.58 2.68
CA HIS A 143 -14.42 -14.64 1.88
C HIS A 143 -14.24 -15.66 0.75
N HIS A 144 -14.83 -16.85 0.89
CA HIS A 144 -14.93 -17.82 -0.19
C HIS A 144 -15.57 -17.16 -1.43
N ARG A 145 -14.75 -16.74 -2.40
CA ARG A 145 -15.23 -16.63 -3.78
C ARG A 145 -15.28 -18.04 -4.34
N GLY A 146 -16.45 -18.67 -4.18
CA GLY A 146 -16.82 -19.84 -4.97
C GLY A 146 -16.77 -19.47 -6.45
N HIS A 147 -15.62 -19.67 -7.08
CA HIS A 147 -15.52 -19.69 -8.54
C HIS A 147 -16.07 -21.03 -9.02
N ARG A 148 -17.39 -21.06 -9.25
CA ARG A 148 -17.99 -21.97 -10.22
C ARG A 148 -17.56 -21.53 -11.62
N HIS A 149 -16.86 -22.40 -12.33
CA HIS A 149 -16.89 -22.49 -13.79
C HIS A 149 -16.89 -23.96 -14.17
#